data_AF-A0A5N7MW74-F1
#
_entry.id   AF-A0A5N7MW74-F1
#
_cell.length_a   1.000
_cell.length_b   1.000
_cell.length_c   1.000
_cell.angle_alpha   90.00
_cell.angle_beta   90.00
_cell.angle_gamma   90.00
#
_symmetry.space_group_name_H-M   'P 1'
#
loop_
_entity.id
_entity.type
_entity.pdbx_description
1 polymer ?
#
loop_
_entity_poly.entity_id
_entity_poly.type
_entity_poly.pdbx_seq_one_letter_code
_entity_poly.pdbx_strand_id
1 'polypeptide(L)'
;MAMQRRYFITLFGGAAFAWALAARAQQATKMPRIAFLSPGRSELSDPIFNMLTAFLQRLHDLGYTEGQNLAVERQYADRRSDRLPGLAAELVGRKPDIIVAFSTTAALPAKHATGTIPIVVVGMADPVADRLIASLARPGGNVTGTTFLGPEVSANFQLPTFWVERQRLPDRHQS
;
A
#
# COMPACT_ATOMS: atom_id res chain seq x y z
N MET A 1 53.71 -22.47 -23.86
CA MET A 1 52.45 -21.69 -23.76
C MET A 1 51.34 -22.61 -23.32
N ALA A 2 50.65 -22.32 -22.21
CA ALA A 2 49.25 -22.72 -22.00
C ALA A 2 48.67 -21.82 -20.90
N MET A 3 47.89 -20.84 -21.35
CA MET A 3 47.42 -19.68 -20.60
C MET A 3 45.95 -19.90 -20.18
N GLN A 4 45.65 -19.63 -18.92
CA GLN A 4 44.40 -19.01 -18.41
C GLN A 4 43.04 -19.65 -18.77
N ARG A 5 42.64 -20.69 -18.00
CA ARG A 5 41.22 -21.15 -17.89
C ARG A 5 40.46 -20.59 -16.69
N ARG A 6 41.06 -19.65 -15.93
CA ARG A 6 40.54 -19.22 -14.61
C ARG A 6 39.83 -17.86 -14.58
N TYR A 7 39.66 -17.18 -15.72
CA TYR A 7 39.09 -15.82 -15.75
C TYR A 7 37.61 -15.71 -16.16
N PHE A 8 36.94 -16.81 -16.52
CA PHE A 8 35.58 -16.73 -17.10
C PHE A 8 34.43 -16.85 -16.09
N ILE A 9 34.65 -17.42 -14.90
CA ILE A 9 33.55 -17.66 -13.93
C ILE A 9 33.34 -16.45 -13.00
N THR A 10 34.36 -15.60 -12.83
CA THR A 10 34.27 -14.41 -11.96
C THR A 10 33.42 -13.29 -12.56
N LEU A 11 33.23 -13.24 -13.89
CA LEU A 11 32.54 -12.12 -14.53
C LEU A 11 31.00 -12.20 -14.43
N PHE A 12 30.42 -13.40 -14.43
CA PHE A 12 28.95 -13.57 -14.38
C PHE A 12 28.37 -13.52 -12.96
N GLY A 13 29.14 -13.95 -11.95
CA GLY A 13 28.72 -13.82 -10.55
C GLY A 13 28.63 -12.36 -10.11
N GLY A 14 29.63 -11.53 -10.46
CA GLY A 14 29.62 -10.10 -10.12
C GLY A 14 28.53 -9.30 -10.83
N ALA A 15 28.24 -9.61 -12.09
CA ALA A 15 27.20 -8.91 -12.86
C ALA A 15 25.79 -9.18 -12.33
N ALA A 16 25.46 -10.41 -11.92
CA ALA A 16 24.15 -10.73 -11.35
C ALA A 16 23.92 -10.06 -9.98
N PHE A 17 24.96 -9.99 -9.14
CA PHE A 17 24.90 -9.27 -7.86
C PHE A 17 24.80 -7.75 -8.05
N ALA A 18 25.56 -7.18 -8.98
CA ALA A 18 25.45 -5.75 -9.30
C ALA A 18 24.08 -5.39 -9.89
N TRP A 19 23.47 -6.28 -10.70
CA TRP A 19 22.15 -6.05 -11.26
C TRP A 19 21.05 -6.16 -10.22
N ALA A 20 21.14 -7.12 -9.29
CA ALA A 20 20.22 -7.25 -8.17
C ALA A 20 20.32 -6.05 -7.21
N LEU A 21 21.53 -5.55 -6.94
CA LEU A 21 21.77 -4.38 -6.09
C LEU A 21 21.33 -3.08 -6.77
N ALA A 22 21.60 -2.92 -8.07
CA ALA A 22 21.14 -1.78 -8.86
C ALA A 22 19.59 -1.78 -8.99
N ALA A 23 18.97 -2.92 -9.26
CA ALA A 23 17.51 -3.05 -9.29
C ALA A 23 16.88 -2.75 -7.92
N ARG A 24 17.55 -3.10 -6.82
CA ARG A 24 17.09 -2.84 -5.44
C ARG A 24 17.32 -1.39 -5.01
N ALA A 25 18.42 -0.77 -5.43
CA ALA A 25 18.66 0.67 -5.26
C ALA A 25 17.69 1.52 -6.10
N GLN A 26 17.36 1.07 -7.32
CA GLN A 26 16.36 1.69 -8.18
C GLN A 26 14.93 1.59 -7.60
N GLN A 27 14.63 0.55 -6.80
CA GLN A 27 13.36 0.45 -6.07
C GLN A 27 13.27 1.42 -4.90
N ALA A 28 14.40 1.76 -4.25
CA ALA A 28 14.46 2.75 -3.18
C ALA A 28 14.36 4.21 -3.67
N THR A 29 14.46 4.46 -4.99
CA THR A 29 14.43 5.82 -5.56
C THR A 29 13.03 6.27 -5.99
N LYS A 30 12.07 5.35 -6.18
CA LYS A 30 10.72 5.74 -6.59
C LYS A 30 9.91 6.20 -5.38
N MET A 31 9.45 7.44 -5.44
CA MET A 31 8.48 8.00 -4.49
C MET A 31 7.27 7.07 -4.39
N PRO A 32 7.00 6.47 -3.23
CA PRO A 32 5.85 5.59 -3.02
C PRO A 32 4.56 6.31 -3.37
N ARG A 33 3.63 5.60 -4.01
CA ARG A 33 2.34 6.13 -4.45
C ARG A 33 1.21 5.46 -3.71
N ILE A 34 0.49 6.24 -2.91
CA ILE A 34 -0.72 5.81 -2.23
C ILE A 34 -1.92 6.35 -2.98
N ALA A 35 -2.82 5.46 -3.36
CA ALA A 35 -4.12 5.81 -3.90
C ALA A 35 -5.18 5.74 -2.81
N PHE A 36 -6.00 6.78 -2.71
CA PHE A 36 -7.04 6.90 -1.71
C PHE A 36 -8.42 6.85 -2.36
N LEU A 37 -9.29 5.96 -1.87
CA LEU A 37 -10.65 5.78 -2.36
C LEU A 37 -11.67 5.94 -1.23
N SER A 38 -12.58 6.90 -1.37
CA SER A 38 -13.60 7.20 -0.37
C SER A 38 -15.00 7.30 -0.98
N PRO A 39 -16.05 6.77 -0.31
CA PRO A 39 -17.44 6.99 -0.73
C PRO A 39 -17.94 8.41 -0.45
N GLY A 40 -17.27 9.15 0.46
CA GLY A 40 -17.68 10.48 0.91
C GLY A 40 -17.23 11.60 0.00
N ARG A 41 -17.10 12.80 0.58
CA ARG A 41 -16.63 14.03 -0.08
C ARG A 41 -15.27 14.44 0.44
N SER A 42 -14.62 15.35 -0.28
CA SER A 42 -13.36 15.99 0.16
C SER A 42 -13.59 17.16 1.13
N GLU A 43 -14.81 17.36 1.63
CA GLU A 43 -15.19 18.47 2.50
C GLU A 43 -14.68 18.25 3.93
N LEU A 44 -14.23 19.32 4.60
CA LEU A 44 -13.76 19.29 5.99
C LEU A 44 -14.82 18.77 6.99
N SER A 45 -16.10 18.91 6.65
CA SER A 45 -17.24 18.46 7.45
C SER A 45 -17.53 16.96 7.31
N ASP A 46 -16.92 16.28 6.34
CA ASP A 46 -17.10 14.84 6.17
C ASP A 46 -16.28 14.08 7.25
N PRO A 47 -16.89 13.18 8.05
CA PRO A 47 -16.17 12.40 9.05
C PRO A 47 -14.97 11.62 8.48
N ILE A 48 -15.01 11.24 7.20
CA ILE A 48 -13.93 10.53 6.53
C ILE A 48 -12.68 11.42 6.38
N PHE A 49 -12.86 12.74 6.28
CA PHE A 49 -11.74 13.69 6.19
C PHE A 49 -10.83 13.57 7.42
N ASN A 50 -11.40 13.55 8.62
CA ASN A 50 -10.63 13.43 9.87
C ASN A 50 -9.82 12.12 9.94
N MET A 51 -10.39 11.02 9.45
CA MET A 51 -9.71 9.73 9.45
C MET A 51 -8.56 9.70 8.42
N LEU A 52 -8.73 10.33 7.25
CA LEU A 52 -7.65 10.51 6.28
C LEU A 52 -6.53 11.38 6.87
N THR A 53 -6.85 12.49 7.52
CA THR A 53 -5.85 13.35 8.18
C THR A 53 -5.07 12.59 9.25
N ALA A 54 -5.76 11.82 10.10
CA ALA A 54 -5.10 10.98 11.09
C ALA A 54 -4.18 9.93 10.45
N PHE A 55 -4.61 9.32 9.34
CA PHE A 55 -3.77 8.38 8.58
C PHE A 55 -2.51 9.06 8.01
N LEU A 56 -2.66 10.21 7.36
CA LEU A 56 -1.52 10.97 6.83
C LEU A 56 -0.58 11.45 7.94
N GLN A 57 -1.12 11.83 9.10
CA GLN A 57 -0.32 12.18 10.27
C GLN A 57 0.51 10.98 10.75
N ARG A 58 -0.09 9.77 10.83
CA ARG A 58 0.65 8.56 11.17
C ARG A 58 1.75 8.24 10.17
N LEU A 59 1.51 8.47 8.87
CA LEU A 59 2.55 8.34 7.84
C LEU A 59 3.69 9.34 8.07
N HIS A 60 3.36 10.59 8.37
CA HIS A 60 4.33 11.63 8.70
C HIS A 60 5.18 11.26 9.92
N ASP A 61 4.58 10.76 11.00
CA ASP A 61 5.30 10.31 12.20
C ASP A 61 6.25 9.12 11.91
N LEU A 62 5.97 8.35 10.86
CA LEU A 62 6.82 7.26 10.36
C LEU A 62 7.87 7.74 9.34
N GLY A 63 7.94 9.05 9.06
CA GLY A 63 8.90 9.67 8.15
C GLY A 63 8.42 9.82 6.71
N TYR A 64 7.13 9.58 6.41
CA TYR A 64 6.54 9.78 5.09
C TYR A 64 5.72 11.07 5.01
N THR A 65 6.23 12.02 4.26
CA THR A 65 5.61 13.33 4.03
C THR A 65 5.14 13.44 2.59
N GLU A 66 3.85 13.71 2.43
CA GLU A 66 3.24 13.94 1.12
C GLU A 66 3.94 15.08 0.37
N GLY A 67 4.19 14.87 -0.93
CA GLY A 67 4.87 15.81 -1.81
C GLY A 67 6.40 15.87 -1.63
N GLN A 68 6.95 15.25 -0.58
CA GLN A 68 8.40 15.17 -0.35
C GLN A 68 8.93 13.80 -0.72
N ASN A 69 8.43 12.76 -0.06
CA ASN A 69 8.85 11.38 -0.25
C ASN A 69 7.65 10.42 -0.31
N LEU A 70 6.46 10.94 -0.60
CA LEU A 70 5.22 10.20 -0.75
C LEU A 70 4.31 10.95 -1.73
N ALA A 71 3.73 10.26 -2.70
CA ALA A 71 2.66 10.80 -3.54
C ALA A 71 1.32 10.23 -3.10
N VAL A 72 0.31 11.10 -2.91
CA VAL A 72 -1.04 10.68 -2.51
C VAL A 72 -2.05 11.13 -3.56
N GLU A 73 -2.70 10.17 -4.20
CA GLU A 73 -3.80 10.39 -5.13
C GLU A 73 -5.12 10.18 -4.41
N ARG A 74 -6.12 11.05 -4.60
CA ARG A 74 -7.39 10.98 -3.88
C ARG A 74 -8.57 10.96 -4.84
N GLN A 75 -9.41 9.93 -4.71
CA GLN A 75 -10.66 9.77 -5.44
C GLN A 75 -11.83 9.69 -4.46
N TYR A 76 -12.81 10.57 -4.67
CA TYR A 76 -14.04 10.64 -3.88
C TYR A 76 -15.24 10.33 -4.76
N ALA A 77 -16.18 9.53 -4.24
CA ALA A 77 -17.38 9.18 -4.97
C ALA A 77 -18.50 10.23 -4.82
N ASP A 78 -18.32 11.25 -3.97
CA ASP A 78 -19.31 12.30 -3.70
C ASP A 78 -20.67 11.74 -3.23
N ARG A 79 -20.64 10.67 -2.42
CA ARG A 79 -21.82 9.89 -1.97
C ARG A 79 -22.57 9.15 -3.09
N ARG A 80 -21.97 9.00 -4.27
CA ARG A 80 -22.50 8.21 -5.39
C ARG A 80 -21.78 6.88 -5.48
N SER A 81 -22.27 5.87 -4.76
CA SER A 81 -21.61 4.56 -4.64
C SER A 81 -21.43 3.86 -5.98
N ASP A 82 -22.31 4.13 -6.96
CA ASP A 82 -22.23 3.66 -8.34
C ASP A 82 -20.95 4.11 -9.08
N ARG A 83 -20.28 5.18 -8.62
CA ARG A 83 -19.01 5.65 -9.21
C ARG A 83 -17.79 4.88 -8.71
N LEU A 84 -17.89 4.21 -7.55
CA LEU A 84 -16.73 3.58 -6.91
C LEU A 84 -16.04 2.51 -7.78
N PRO A 85 -16.76 1.65 -8.54
CA PRO A 85 -16.11 0.70 -9.44
C PRO A 85 -15.24 1.39 -10.52
N GLY A 86 -15.74 2.46 -11.13
CA GLY A 86 -14.99 3.23 -12.13
C GLY A 86 -13.75 3.91 -11.52
N LEU A 87 -13.93 4.57 -10.37
CA LEU A 87 -12.82 5.21 -9.64
C LEU A 87 -11.76 4.19 -9.21
N ALA A 88 -12.16 3.00 -8.75
CA ALA A 88 -11.24 1.93 -8.40
C ALA A 88 -10.43 1.44 -9.61
N ALA A 89 -11.08 1.25 -10.76
CA ALA A 89 -10.40 0.86 -12.00
C ALA A 89 -9.39 1.92 -12.47
N GLU A 90 -9.74 3.20 -12.38
CA GLU A 90 -8.83 4.31 -12.68
C GLU A 90 -7.60 4.30 -11.77
N LEU A 91 -7.79 4.13 -10.45
CA LEU A 91 -6.69 4.03 -9.49
C LEU A 91 -5.78 2.85 -9.82
N VAL A 92 -6.33 1.66 -10.08
CA VAL A 92 -5.54 0.48 -10.46
C VAL A 92 -4.73 0.73 -11.74
N GLY A 93 -5.33 1.38 -12.74
CA GLY A 93 -4.67 1.75 -13.99
C GLY A 93 -3.46 2.67 -13.80
N ARG A 94 -3.47 3.50 -12.75
CA ARG A 94 -2.36 4.39 -12.36
C ARG A 94 -1.23 3.67 -11.63
N LYS A 95 -1.42 2.39 -11.27
CA LYS A 95 -0.45 1.50 -10.62
C LYS A 95 0.14 2.09 -9.33
N PRO A 96 -0.69 2.39 -8.32
CA PRO A 96 -0.22 2.76 -7.00
C PRO A 96 0.44 1.56 -6.32
N ASP A 97 1.28 1.84 -5.32
CA ASP A 97 1.92 0.82 -4.49
C ASP A 97 0.96 0.27 -3.41
N ILE A 98 0.00 1.09 -2.98
CA ILE A 98 -1.10 0.74 -2.06
C ILE A 98 -2.38 1.48 -2.47
N ILE A 99 -3.52 0.82 -2.31
CA ILE A 99 -4.84 1.47 -2.24
C ILE A 99 -5.30 1.53 -0.79
N VAL A 100 -5.65 2.72 -0.31
CA VAL A 100 -6.32 2.94 0.98
C VAL A 100 -7.79 3.17 0.71
N ALA A 101 -8.65 2.25 1.13
CA ALA A 101 -10.08 2.29 0.89
C ALA A 101 -10.85 2.58 2.19
N PHE A 102 -11.76 3.55 2.17
CA PHE A 102 -12.59 3.85 3.35
C PHE A 102 -13.90 3.08 3.35
N SER A 103 -14.18 2.41 4.46
CA SER A 103 -15.34 1.53 4.67
C SER A 103 -15.39 0.32 3.73
N THR A 104 -16.28 -0.63 4.06
CA THR A 104 -16.61 -1.75 3.17
C THR A 104 -17.02 -1.26 1.77
N THR A 105 -17.75 -0.14 1.70
CA THR A 105 -18.32 0.42 0.47
C THR A 105 -17.26 0.73 -0.59
N ALA A 106 -16.08 1.24 -0.20
CA ALA A 106 -14.97 1.46 -1.14
C ALA A 106 -14.06 0.24 -1.28
N ALA A 107 -13.93 -0.57 -0.23
CA ALA A 107 -13.05 -1.73 -0.22
C ALA A 107 -13.48 -2.81 -1.21
N LEU A 108 -14.79 -3.07 -1.33
CA LEU A 108 -15.32 -4.07 -2.26
C LEU A 108 -14.97 -3.74 -3.73
N PRO A 109 -15.31 -2.55 -4.25
CA PRO A 109 -14.89 -2.14 -5.59
C PRO A 109 -13.37 -2.21 -5.82
N ALA A 110 -12.56 -1.79 -4.83
CA ALA A 110 -11.11 -1.89 -4.92
C ALA A 110 -10.63 -3.34 -5.05
N LYS A 111 -11.16 -4.25 -4.22
CA LYS A 111 -10.85 -5.69 -4.26
C LYS A 111 -11.26 -6.33 -5.59
N HIS A 112 -12.39 -5.93 -6.15
CA HIS A 112 -12.80 -6.38 -7.48
C HIS A 112 -11.89 -5.87 -8.59
N ALA A 113 -11.37 -4.64 -8.46
CA ALA A 113 -10.49 -4.05 -9.46
C ALA A 113 -9.06 -4.63 -9.44
N THR A 114 -8.60 -5.20 -8.32
CA THR A 114 -7.27 -5.80 -8.24
C THR A 114 -7.15 -6.88 -7.15
N GLY A 115 -6.50 -7.99 -7.52
CA GLY A 115 -6.08 -9.04 -6.59
C GLY A 115 -4.60 -8.97 -6.18
N THR A 116 -3.84 -7.98 -6.68
CA THR A 116 -2.38 -7.92 -6.51
C THR A 116 -1.89 -6.66 -5.81
N ILE A 117 -2.53 -5.51 -6.05
CA ILE A 117 -2.17 -4.27 -5.35
C ILE A 117 -2.69 -4.38 -3.91
N PRO A 118 -1.85 -4.14 -2.88
CA PRO A 118 -2.31 -4.12 -1.51
C PRO A 118 -3.45 -3.12 -1.27
N ILE A 119 -4.48 -3.57 -0.56
CA ILE A 119 -5.61 -2.75 -0.15
C ILE A 119 -5.62 -2.67 1.37
N VAL A 120 -5.49 -1.45 1.91
CA VAL A 120 -5.64 -1.16 3.34
C VAL A 120 -7.00 -0.52 3.55
N VAL A 121 -7.87 -1.18 4.29
CA VAL A 121 -9.22 -0.70 4.55
C VAL A 121 -9.28 0.03 5.89
N VAL A 122 -9.91 1.19 5.90
CA VAL A 122 -10.13 1.96 7.13
C VAL A 122 -11.60 1.93 7.50
N GLY A 123 -11.91 1.36 8.67
CA GLY A 123 -13.28 1.29 9.18
C GLY A 123 -14.15 0.23 8.48
N MET A 124 -13.73 -1.04 8.50
CA MET A 124 -14.57 -2.15 8.05
C MET A 124 -15.74 -2.37 9.03
N ALA A 125 -16.95 -2.61 8.52
CA ALA A 125 -18.11 -2.93 9.35
C ALA A 125 -18.02 -4.38 9.83
N ASP A 126 -18.14 -5.35 8.91
CA ASP A 126 -17.86 -6.77 9.18
C ASP A 126 -17.11 -7.37 7.99
N PRO A 127 -15.77 -7.41 8.03
CA PRO A 127 -14.98 -7.78 6.87
C PRO A 127 -15.08 -9.26 6.49
N VAL A 128 -15.56 -10.11 7.41
CA VAL A 128 -15.78 -11.54 7.14
C VAL A 128 -17.15 -11.74 6.51
N ALA A 129 -18.21 -11.17 7.11
CA ALA A 129 -19.56 -11.25 6.55
C ALA A 129 -19.66 -10.56 5.18
N ASP A 130 -18.96 -9.45 4.99
CA ASP A 130 -18.88 -8.71 3.72
C ASP A 130 -17.98 -9.41 2.69
N ARG A 131 -17.37 -10.56 3.03
CA ARG A 131 -16.46 -11.34 2.19
C ARG A 131 -15.26 -10.54 1.69
N LEU A 132 -14.84 -9.53 2.43
CA LEU A 132 -13.62 -8.76 2.15
C LEU A 132 -12.38 -9.59 2.46
N ILE A 133 -12.40 -10.32 3.58
CA ILE A 133 -11.30 -11.19 4.03
C ILE A 133 -11.82 -12.58 4.38
N ALA A 134 -10.95 -13.60 4.32
CA ALA A 134 -11.32 -14.96 4.70
C ALA A 134 -11.49 -15.12 6.22
N SER A 135 -10.65 -14.45 7.02
CA SER A 135 -10.73 -14.40 8.47
C SER A 135 -9.91 -13.23 9.04
N LEU A 136 -10.21 -12.80 10.26
CA LEU A 136 -9.41 -11.77 10.95
C LEU A 136 -7.97 -12.23 11.24
N ALA A 137 -7.79 -13.51 11.61
CA ALA A 137 -6.47 -14.07 11.92
C ALA A 137 -5.60 -14.25 10.66
N ARG A 138 -6.22 -14.51 9.51
CA ARG A 138 -5.56 -14.71 8.21
C ARG A 138 -6.47 -14.18 7.09
N PRO A 139 -6.25 -12.94 6.62
CA PRO A 139 -7.11 -12.32 5.63
C PRO A 139 -7.17 -13.06 4.28
N GLY A 140 -6.11 -13.79 3.93
CA GLY A 140 -6.08 -14.71 2.78
C GLY A 140 -5.99 -14.07 1.39
N GLY A 141 -5.67 -12.76 1.30
CA GLY A 141 -5.56 -12.04 0.03
C GLY A 141 -4.77 -10.74 0.14
N ASN A 142 -4.96 -9.82 -0.81
CA ASN A 142 -4.32 -8.50 -0.84
C ASN A 142 -4.99 -7.45 0.06
N VAL A 143 -6.04 -7.81 0.81
CA VAL A 143 -6.81 -6.91 1.68
C VAL A 143 -6.38 -7.07 3.14
N THR A 144 -6.12 -5.94 3.80
CA THR A 144 -5.89 -5.82 5.25
C THR A 144 -6.55 -4.54 5.77
N GLY A 145 -6.54 -4.28 7.07
CA GLY A 145 -6.97 -2.98 7.61
C GLY A 145 -7.62 -3.06 9.00
N THR A 146 -8.33 -1.99 9.35
CA THR A 146 -8.99 -1.84 10.66
C THR A 146 -10.51 -1.98 10.55
N THR A 147 -11.13 -2.62 11.54
CA THR A 147 -12.58 -2.64 11.72
C THR A 147 -13.03 -1.45 12.57
N PHE A 148 -14.30 -1.04 12.44
CA PHE A 148 -14.90 -0.11 13.39
C PHE A 148 -15.03 -0.77 14.77
N LEU A 149 -14.15 -0.40 15.69
CA LEU A 149 -14.29 -0.67 17.13
C LEU A 149 -14.20 0.68 17.85
N GLY A 150 -15.28 1.48 17.77
CA GLY A 150 -15.40 2.74 18.52
C GLY A 150 -14.48 3.89 18.05
N PRO A 151 -14.48 5.03 18.78
CA PRO A 151 -13.77 6.27 18.40
C PRO A 151 -12.22 6.18 18.38
N GLU A 152 -11.63 5.03 18.67
CA GLU A 152 -10.17 4.79 18.76
C GLU A 152 -9.51 4.44 17.41
N VAL A 153 -10.08 4.85 16.28
CA VAL A 153 -9.49 4.58 14.96
C VAL A 153 -8.11 5.26 14.77
N SER A 154 -7.74 6.21 15.64
CA SER A 154 -6.42 6.87 15.66
C SER A 154 -5.29 6.03 16.28
N ALA A 155 -5.59 4.96 17.03
CA ALA A 155 -4.61 4.26 17.86
C ALA A 155 -3.96 3.03 17.19
N ASN A 156 -4.65 2.34 16.26
CA ASN A 156 -4.21 1.03 15.74
C ASN A 156 -4.04 0.98 14.21
N PHE A 157 -3.54 2.06 13.61
CA PHE A 157 -3.18 2.03 12.19
C PHE A 157 -1.93 1.18 11.98
N GLN A 158 -2.08 -0.10 11.64
CA GLN A 158 -0.98 -0.96 11.20
C GLN A 158 -0.88 -0.91 9.68
N LEU A 159 0.19 -0.29 9.18
CA LEU A 159 0.63 -0.52 7.81
C LEU A 159 0.90 -2.02 7.63
N PRO A 160 0.65 -2.59 6.44
CA PRO A 160 0.96 -3.99 6.20
C PRO A 160 2.44 -4.25 6.54
N THR A 161 2.72 -5.26 7.36
CA THR A 161 4.09 -5.56 7.83
C THR A 161 5.06 -5.69 6.67
N PHE A 162 4.65 -6.32 5.56
CA PHE A 162 5.48 -6.43 4.37
C PHE A 162 5.80 -5.09 3.70
N TRP A 163 4.94 -4.07 3.86
CA TRP A 163 5.16 -2.75 3.28
C TRP A 163 6.13 -1.93 4.15
N VAL A 164 5.97 -2.04 5.47
CA VAL A 164 6.93 -1.50 6.43
C VAL A 164 8.29 -2.17 6.27
N GLU A 165 8.33 -3.49 6.14
CA GLU A 165 9.55 -4.31 6.03
C GLU A 165 10.24 -4.15 4.68
N ARG A 166 9.48 -3.97 3.59
CA ARG A 166 10.01 -3.57 2.27
C ARG A 166 10.75 -2.23 2.32
N GLN A 167 10.42 -1.36 3.29
CA GLN A 167 11.01 -0.03 3.45
C GLN A 167 12.00 0.07 4.63
N ARG A 168 11.94 -0.86 5.61
CA ARG A 168 12.72 -0.84 6.87
C ARG A 168 14.00 -1.67 6.88
N LEU A 169 14.38 -2.36 5.81
CA LEU A 169 15.64 -3.13 5.78
C LEU A 169 16.81 -2.28 5.23
N PRO A 170 17.59 -1.56 6.07
CA PRO A 170 19.00 -1.39 5.81
C PRO A 170 19.71 -2.71 6.14
N ASP A 171 20.63 -3.10 5.27
CA ASP A 171 21.55 -4.24 5.40
C ASP A 171 21.72 -4.76 6.83
N ARG A 172 21.13 -5.91 7.13
CA ARG A 172 21.61 -6.79 8.19
C ARG A 172 21.43 -8.21 7.75
N HIS A 173 22.48 -8.77 7.15
CA HIS A 173 23.00 -10.12 7.41
C HIS A 173 24.32 -10.27 6.65
N GLN A 174 25.40 -9.80 7.27
CA GLN A 174 26.74 -10.35 7.09
C GLN A 174 27.24 -10.73 8.48
N SER A 175 27.23 -12.03 8.75
CA SER A 175 28.07 -12.71 9.74
C SER A 175 28.37 -14.10 9.19
#